data_AF-A0A1I2N0C8-F1
#
_entry.id   AF-A0A1I2N0C8-F1
#
_cell.length_a   1.000
_cell.length_b   1.000
_cell.length_c   1.000
_cell.angle_alpha   90.00
_cell.angle_beta   90.00
_cell.angle_gamma   90.00
#
_symmetry.space_group_name_H-M   'P 1'
#
loop_
_entity.id
_entity.type
_entity.pdbx_description
1 polymer ?
#
loop_
_entity_poly.entity_id
_entity_poly.type
_entity_poly.pdbx_seq_one_letter_code
_entity_poly.pdbx_strand_id
1 'polypeptide(L)'
;MIIDAHQHLWTSGYAWLREPESARPNVVAKLSGLVTEAAWATWTPRDLKPYVDIAIDLFGDGRLMSGSDWPVLEPAATYADVKDAMTGLLGGAPADVFAGTAISTYHLEPG
;
A
#
# COMPACT_ATOMS: atom_id res chain seq x y z
N MET A 1 -6.38 -9.81 -1.69
CA MET A 1 -5.03 -10.37 -1.44
C MET A 1 -4.24 -9.24 -0.82
N ILE A 2 -3.93 -9.31 0.47
CA ILE A 2 -3.11 -8.27 1.10
C ILE A 2 -1.71 -8.46 0.53
N ILE A 3 -1.28 -7.58 -0.37
CA ILE A 3 0.10 -7.59 -0.81
C ILE A 3 0.88 -6.79 0.24
N ASP A 4 1.46 -7.54 1.17
CA ASP A 4 2.41 -7.00 2.12
C ASP A 4 3.76 -6.87 1.44
N ALA A 5 4.42 -5.73 1.57
CA ALA A 5 5.74 -5.56 1.03
C ALA A 5 6.71 -6.33 1.93
N HIS A 6 7.40 -7.31 1.38
CA HIS A 6 8.60 -7.93 1.96
C HIS A 6 9.76 -7.76 0.97
N GLN A 7 10.99 -7.61 1.50
CA GLN A 7 12.26 -7.05 0.96
C GLN A 7 12.65 -7.50 -0.47
N HIS A 8 11.94 -8.46 -1.05
CA HIS A 8 12.25 -9.14 -2.29
C HIS A 8 11.06 -9.28 -3.26
N LEU A 9 9.92 -8.65 -3.01
CA LEU A 9 8.69 -8.96 -3.76
C LEU A 9 8.49 -8.20 -5.08
N TRP A 10 9.26 -7.15 -5.39
CA TRP A 10 8.88 -6.26 -6.50
C TRP A 10 9.99 -5.86 -7.47
N THR A 11 11.20 -6.41 -7.34
CA THR A 11 12.24 -6.27 -8.37
C THR A 11 11.98 -7.25 -9.53
N SER A 12 11.12 -6.88 -10.48
CA SER A 12 11.06 -7.44 -11.86
C SER A 12 10.90 -8.96 -12.08
N GLY A 13 10.84 -9.80 -11.04
CA GLY A 13 10.91 -11.26 -11.13
C GLY A 13 9.58 -12.00 -10.96
N TYR A 14 8.49 -11.33 -10.59
CA TYR A 14 7.21 -11.97 -10.34
C TYR A 14 6.19 -11.65 -11.43
N ALA A 15 6.13 -12.53 -12.43
CA ALA A 15 5.16 -12.47 -13.53
C ALA A 15 3.70 -12.46 -13.05
N TRP A 16 3.38 -12.97 -11.85
CA TRP A 16 2.00 -13.03 -11.33
C TRP A 16 1.41 -11.68 -10.91
N LEU A 17 2.26 -10.68 -10.66
CA LEU A 17 1.81 -9.30 -10.43
C LEU A 17 1.53 -8.56 -11.75
N ARG A 18 2.05 -9.09 -12.86
CA ARG A 18 1.73 -8.65 -14.21
C ARG A 18 0.82 -9.68 -14.86
N GLU A 19 -0.46 -9.63 -14.53
CA GLU A 19 -1.55 -10.35 -15.21
C GLU A 19 -1.43 -11.90 -15.15
N PRO A 20 -2.51 -12.63 -14.79
CA PRO A 20 -3.92 -12.22 -14.74
C PRO A 20 -4.51 -11.89 -13.35
N GLU A 21 -3.76 -11.95 -12.26
CA GLU A 21 -4.34 -11.85 -10.91
C GLU A 21 -4.81 -10.43 -10.52
N SER A 22 -4.04 -9.39 -10.83
CA SER A 22 -4.38 -7.99 -10.51
C SER A 22 -5.59 -7.46 -11.29
N ALA A 23 -5.86 -8.00 -12.49
CA ALA A 23 -7.03 -7.65 -13.29
C ALA A 23 -8.34 -8.24 -12.76
N ARG A 24 -8.29 -9.21 -11.85
CA ARG A 24 -9.51 -9.81 -11.31
C ARG A 24 -10.25 -8.78 -10.44
N PRO A 25 -11.54 -8.53 -10.68
CA PRO A 25 -12.28 -7.47 -9.99
C PRO A 25 -12.45 -7.74 -8.48
N ASN A 26 -12.39 -9.00 -8.06
CA ASN A 26 -12.49 -9.42 -6.66
C ASN A 26 -11.14 -9.41 -5.92
N VAL A 27 -10.06 -8.97 -6.57
CA VAL A 27 -8.74 -8.84 -5.95
C VAL A 27 -8.50 -7.37 -5.63
N VAL A 28 -8.33 -7.09 -4.34
CA VAL A 28 -7.90 -5.80 -3.77
C VAL A 28 -6.49 -5.92 -3.23
N ALA A 29 -5.80 -4.78 -3.09
CA ALA A 29 -4.46 -4.67 -2.55
C ALA A 29 -4.38 -3.66 -1.40
N LYS A 30 -3.34 -3.80 -0.57
CA LYS A 30 -3.09 -2.96 0.60
C LYS A 30 -1.75 -2.24 0.42
N LEU A 31 -1.72 -0.96 0.68
CA LEU A 31 -0.52 -0.14 0.78
C LEU A 31 -0.05 -0.14 2.24
N SER A 32 0.77 -1.13 2.60
CA SER A 32 1.34 -1.31 3.95
C SER A 32 2.75 -1.90 3.88
N GLY A 33 3.52 -1.82 4.96
CA GLY A 33 4.86 -2.44 5.07
C GLY A 33 5.96 -1.78 4.22
N LEU A 34 5.67 -0.78 3.40
CA LEU A 34 6.68 -0.23 2.47
C LEU A 34 7.95 0.31 3.17
N VAL A 35 7.81 0.90 4.38
CA VAL A 35 8.94 1.44 5.14
C VAL A 35 9.79 0.37 5.82
N THR A 36 9.20 -0.78 6.18
CA THR A 36 9.94 -1.93 6.72
C THR A 36 10.77 -2.60 5.63
N GLU A 37 10.42 -2.34 4.38
CA GLU A 37 11.15 -2.82 3.20
C GLU A 37 12.20 -1.85 2.65
N ALA A 38 12.18 -0.61 3.11
CA ALA A 38 13.14 0.39 2.71
C ALA A 38 14.40 0.34 3.61
N ALA A 39 15.40 1.16 3.28
CA ALA A 39 16.53 1.39 4.17
C ALA A 39 16.05 2.16 5.41
N TRP A 40 15.79 1.45 6.52
CA TRP A 40 15.11 1.97 7.72
C TRP A 40 15.60 3.33 8.20
N ALA A 41 16.90 3.57 8.17
CA ALA A 41 17.50 4.81 8.68
C ALA A 41 17.47 5.99 7.69
N THR A 42 17.22 5.76 6.40
CA THR A 42 17.48 6.76 5.34
C THR A 42 16.40 6.83 4.27
N TRP A 43 15.33 6.05 4.39
CA TRP A 43 14.27 6.07 3.40
C TRP A 43 13.61 7.45 3.32
N THR A 44 13.11 7.76 2.13
CA THR A 44 12.32 8.95 1.83
C THR A 44 11.06 8.53 1.07
N PRO A 45 10.02 9.38 1.02
CA PRO A 45 8.84 9.09 0.19
C PRO A 45 9.18 8.78 -1.27
N ARG A 46 10.28 9.34 -1.81
CA ARG A 46 10.75 9.04 -3.17
C ARG A 46 11.07 7.55 -3.36
N ASP A 47 11.61 6.90 -2.33
CA ASP A 47 11.95 5.47 -2.38
C ASP A 47 10.69 4.60 -2.40
N LEU A 48 9.57 5.10 -1.85
CA LEU A 48 8.28 4.40 -1.82
C LEU A 48 7.45 4.64 -3.08
N LYS A 49 7.63 5.80 -3.74
CA LYS A 49 6.79 6.27 -4.84
C LYS A 49 6.62 5.25 -5.98
N PRO A 50 7.66 4.57 -6.49
CA PRO A 50 7.49 3.62 -7.58
C PRO A 50 6.49 2.50 -7.25
N TYR A 51 6.43 2.07 -5.99
CA TYR A 51 5.54 1.02 -5.54
C TYR A 51 4.09 1.51 -5.41
N VAL A 52 3.91 2.73 -4.91
CA VAL A 52 2.59 3.37 -4.84
C VAL A 52 2.03 3.60 -6.26
N ASP A 53 2.85 4.09 -7.20
CA ASP A 53 2.45 4.32 -8.59
C ASP A 53 1.98 3.01 -9.26
N ILE A 54 2.76 1.93 -9.12
CA ILE A 54 2.39 0.61 -9.68
C ILE A 54 1.08 0.11 -9.07
N ALA A 55 0.88 0.28 -7.76
CA ALA A 55 -0.35 -0.15 -7.10
C ALA A 55 -1.56 0.64 -7.63
N ILE A 56 -1.43 1.95 -7.82
CA ILE A 56 -2.47 2.80 -8.43
C ILE A 56 -2.78 2.32 -9.85
N ASP A 57 -1.76 2.10 -10.69
CA ASP A 57 -1.94 1.68 -12.08
C ASP A 57 -2.66 0.32 -12.19
N LEU A 58 -2.35 -0.63 -11.29
CA LEU A 58 -2.91 -1.98 -11.34
C LEU A 58 -4.32 -2.09 -10.72
N PHE A 59 -4.57 -1.37 -9.62
CA PHE A 59 -5.77 -1.57 -8.82
C PHE A 59 -6.78 -0.43 -8.95
N GLY A 60 -6.29 0.81 -9.11
CA GLY A 60 -7.07 2.03 -8.93
C GLY A 60 -7.54 2.22 -7.49
N ASP A 61 -7.94 3.44 -7.15
CA ASP A 61 -8.29 3.82 -5.78
C ASP A 61 -9.36 2.92 -5.14
N GLY A 62 -10.37 2.51 -5.91
CA GLY A 62 -11.47 1.67 -5.42
C GLY A 62 -11.08 0.25 -5.00
N ARG A 63 -9.87 -0.21 -5.32
CA ARG A 63 -9.34 -1.54 -4.92
C ARG A 63 -8.04 -1.46 -4.13
N LEU A 64 -7.65 -0.26 -3.68
CA LEU A 64 -6.52 -0.04 -2.80
C LEU A 64 -7.01 0.33 -1.40
N MET A 65 -6.29 -0.11 -0.38
CA MET A 65 -6.51 0.34 1.00
C MET A 65 -5.20 0.65 1.71
N SER A 66 -5.16 1.70 2.51
CA SER A 66 -4.00 2.08 3.32
C SER A 66 -3.91 1.22 4.59
N GLY A 67 -2.70 0.91 5.04
CA GLY A 67 -2.46 0.38 6.37
C GLY A 67 -1.06 0.70 6.85
N SER A 68 -0.94 1.02 8.15
CA SER A 68 0.34 1.43 8.72
C SER A 68 1.35 0.30 8.90
N ASP A 69 0.85 -0.93 9.06
CA ASP A 69 1.62 -2.08 9.55
C ASP A 69 2.16 -1.89 10.99
N TRP A 70 1.41 -1.15 11.82
CA TRP A 70 1.77 -0.99 13.23
C TRP A 70 1.47 -2.27 14.01
N PRO A 71 2.35 -2.72 14.94
CA PRO A 71 3.59 -2.07 15.41
C PRO A 71 4.87 -2.45 14.65
N VAL A 72 4.79 -3.27 13.61
CA VAL A 72 5.97 -3.78 12.89
C VAL A 72 6.78 -2.66 12.23
N LEU A 73 6.14 -1.55 11.85
CA LEU A 73 6.80 -0.37 11.27
C LEU A 73 7.79 0.36 12.20
N GLU A 74 7.68 0.17 13.52
CA GLU A 74 8.37 0.98 14.54
C GLU A 74 9.91 1.07 14.40
N PRO A 75 10.65 0.04 13.93
CA PRO A 75 12.08 0.15 13.68
C PRO A 75 12.46 1.11 12.55
N ALA A 76 11.53 1.42 11.64
CA ALA A 76 11.79 2.20 10.43
C ALA A 76 11.10 3.58 10.42
N ALA A 77 10.00 3.75 11.15
CA ALA A 77 9.19 4.96 11.11
C ALA A 77 8.26 5.07 12.34
N THR A 78 7.61 6.22 12.51
CA THR A 78 6.41 6.34 13.34
C THR A 78 5.13 6.16 12.50
N TYR A 79 4.00 5.93 13.17
CA TYR A 79 2.70 5.90 12.48
C TYR A 79 2.43 7.19 11.70
N ALA A 80 2.80 8.35 12.27
CA ALA A 80 2.62 9.66 11.62
C ALA A 80 3.47 9.76 10.35
N ASP A 81 4.72 9.34 10.38
CA ASP A 81 5.62 9.37 9.21
C ASP A 81 5.04 8.54 8.05
N VAL A 82 4.54 7.33 8.34
CA VAL A 82 3.93 6.46 7.32
C VAL A 82 2.65 7.08 6.76
N LYS A 83 1.79 7.61 7.64
CA LYS A 83 0.54 8.26 7.22
C LYS A 83 0.80 9.49 6.35
N ASP A 84 1.76 10.32 6.72
CA ASP A 84 2.08 11.56 6.01
C ASP A 84 2.78 11.27 4.68
N ALA A 85 3.70 10.29 4.65
CA ALA A 85 4.30 9.82 3.40
C ALA A 85 3.24 9.29 2.44
N MET A 86 2.31 8.45 2.91
CA MET A 86 1.24 7.89 2.08
C MET A 86 0.30 8.99 1.56
N THR A 87 -0.09 9.92 2.43
CA THR A 87 -0.94 11.07 2.05
C THR A 87 -0.24 11.93 0.98
N GLY A 88 1.06 12.20 1.14
CA GLY A 88 1.83 12.95 0.15
C GLY A 88 1.96 12.23 -1.19
N LEU A 89 2.19 10.91 -1.18
CA LEU A 89 2.36 10.11 -2.39
C LEU A 89 1.07 9.94 -3.19
N LEU A 90 -0.08 9.87 -2.50
CA LEU A 90 -1.40 9.80 -3.11
C LEU A 90 -1.95 11.17 -3.54
N GLY A 91 -1.21 12.27 -3.30
CA GLY A 91 -1.68 13.62 -3.58
C GLY A 91 -2.84 14.09 -2.70
N GLY A 92 -3.01 13.48 -1.52
CA GLY A 92 -4.11 13.73 -0.60
C GLY A 92 -4.50 12.47 0.17
N ALA A 93 -5.72 12.44 0.69
CA ALA A 93 -6.27 11.28 1.37
C ALA A 93 -7.54 10.77 0.66
N PRO A 94 -7.41 10.04 -0.47
CA PRO A 94 -8.56 9.50 -1.18
C PRO A 94 -9.42 8.64 -0.25
N ALA A 95 -10.72 8.94 -0.16
CA ALA A 95 -11.62 8.31 0.80
C ALA A 95 -11.70 6.78 0.62
N ASP A 96 -11.66 6.29 -0.62
CA ASP A 96 -11.66 4.85 -0.90
C ASP A 96 -10.40 4.18 -0.35
N VAL A 97 -9.22 4.77 -0.61
CA VAL A 97 -7.94 4.24 -0.14
C VAL A 97 -7.82 4.28 1.38
N PHE A 98 -8.31 5.34 2.04
CA PHE A 98 -8.18 5.47 3.49
C PHE A 98 -9.33 4.83 4.29
N ALA A 99 -10.44 4.44 3.65
CA ALA A 99 -11.56 3.82 4.34
C ALA A 99 -12.46 2.96 3.42
N GLY A 100 -12.95 3.50 2.31
CA GLY A 100 -14.02 2.91 1.51
C GLY A 100 -13.75 1.48 1.04
N THR A 101 -12.56 1.20 0.52
CA THR A 101 -12.18 -0.14 0.06
C THR A 101 -12.05 -1.12 1.22
N ALA A 102 -11.54 -0.69 2.39
CA ALA A 102 -11.49 -1.54 3.57
C ALA A 102 -12.90 -1.84 4.12
N ILE A 103 -13.77 -0.84 4.19
CA ILE A 103 -15.18 -1.00 4.61
C ILE A 103 -15.88 -2.03 3.72
N SER A 104 -15.79 -1.88 2.40
CA SER A 104 -16.42 -2.79 1.45
C SER A 104 -15.83 -4.21 1.53
N THR A 105 -14.50 -4.32 1.57
CA THR A 105 -13.80 -5.62 1.56
C THR A 105 -14.03 -6.42 2.83
N TYR A 106 -14.00 -5.74 3.99
CA TYR A 106 -14.11 -6.40 5.30
C TYR A 106 -15.54 -6.37 5.86
N HIS A 107 -16.51 -5.84 5.11
CA HIS A 107 -17.90 -5.71 5.53
C HIS A 107 -18.05 -4.98 6.87
N LEU A 108 -17.35 -3.85 7.00
CA LEU A 108 -17.41 -3.03 8.20
C LEU A 108 -18.66 -2.15 8.19
N GLU A 109 -19.23 -1.91 9.36
CA GLU A 109 -20.25 -0.88 9.51
C GLU A 109 -19.60 0.51 9.37
N PRO A 110 -20.14 1.40 8.52
CA PRO A 110 -19.65 2.77 8.45
C PRO A 110 -19.84 3.46 9.80
N GLY A 111 -18.76 4.06 10.31
CA GLY A 111 -18.77 4.87 11.54
C GLY A 111 -19.24 6.29 11.33
#